data_AF-A0A940U0C7-F1
#
_entry.id   AF-A0A940U0C7-F1
#
_cell.length_a   1.000
_cell.length_b   1.000
_cell.length_c   1.000
_cell.angle_alpha   90.00
_cell.angle_beta   90.00
_cell.angle_gamma   90.00
#
_symmetry.space_group_name_H-M   'P 1'
#
loop_
_entity.id
_entity.type
_entity.pdbx_description
1 polymer ?
#
loop_
_entity_poly.entity_id
_entity_poly.type
_entity_poly.pdbx_seq_one_letter_code
_entity_poly.pdbx_strand_id
1 'polypeptide(L)' 'MKLKSTDTLEFINRGLTINGKPFVVEYPDEPILGIEKGKLVTIVFRGCGCSLTHWEPEDIEGHFPEEGNEGW' A
#
# COMPACT_ATOMS: atom_id res chain seq x y z
N MET A 1 2.41 2.86 -11.78
CA MET A 1 3.15 4.13 -11.52
C MET A 1 3.85 4.05 -10.17
N LYS A 2 5.02 4.66 -10.03
CA LYS A 2 5.69 4.82 -8.73
C LYS A 2 5.11 6.01 -7.97
N LEU A 3 4.98 5.87 -6.65
CA LEU A 3 4.67 7.02 -5.80
C LEU A 3 5.92 7.87 -5.59
N LYS A 4 5.72 9.06 -5.02
CA LYS A 4 6.76 10.03 -4.69
C LYS A 4 6.93 10.10 -3.18
N SER A 5 8.11 10.48 -2.71
CA SER A 5 8.39 10.72 -1.29
C SER A 5 7.47 11.73 -0.62
N THR A 6 6.85 12.63 -1.40
CA THR A 6 5.88 13.63 -0.93
C THR A 6 4.45 13.12 -0.89
N ASP A 7 4.17 11.94 -1.47
CA ASP A 7 2.83 11.38 -1.46
C ASP A 7 2.48 10.88 -0.06
N THR A 8 1.27 11.21 0.40
CA THR A 8 0.78 10.81 1.73
C THR A 8 0.01 9.52 1.61
N LEU A 9 0.40 8.53 2.43
CA LEU A 9 -0.21 7.21 2.50
C LEU A 9 -1.19 7.14 3.67
N GLU A 10 -2.38 6.62 3.40
CA GLU A 10 -3.40 6.35 4.41
C GLU A 10 -4.00 4.95 4.18
N PHE A 11 -4.26 4.19 5.24
CA PHE A 11 -4.94 2.89 5.13
C PHE A 11 -6.32 2.98 5.77
N ILE A 12 -7.35 3.08 4.94
CA ILE A 12 -8.74 3.35 5.33
C ILE A 12 -9.61 2.25 4.74
N ASN A 13 -10.51 1.67 5.54
CA ASN A 13 -11.44 0.61 5.11
C ASN A 13 -10.75 -0.57 4.41
N ARG A 14 -9.53 -0.94 4.84
CA ARG A 14 -8.69 -2.00 4.25
C ARG A 14 -8.15 -1.69 2.84
N GLY A 15 -8.31 -0.46 2.35
CA GLY A 15 -7.71 0.02 1.11
C GLY A 15 -6.58 1.01 1.38
N LEU A 16 -5.58 1.03 0.48
CA LEU A 16 -4.57 2.08 0.47
C LEU A 16 -5.14 3.30 -0.27
N THR A 17 -4.93 4.47 0.32
CA THR A 17 -5.31 5.76 -0.22
C THR A 17 -4.05 6.61 -0.33
N ILE A 18 -3.82 7.21 -1.51
CA ILE A 18 -2.70 8.10 -1.78
C ILE A 18 -3.23 9.50 -2.04
N ASN A 19 -2.81 10.46 -1.20
CA ASN A 19 -3.28 11.85 -1.27
C ASN A 19 -4.81 11.96 -1.31
N GLY A 20 -5.51 11.15 -0.50
CA GLY A 20 -6.97 11.12 -0.43
C GLY A 20 -7.67 10.36 -1.56
N LYS A 21 -6.96 9.69 -2.48
CA LYS A 21 -7.55 8.88 -3.56
C LYS A 21 -7.24 7.38 -3.40
N PRO A 22 -8.21 6.47 -3.61
CA PRO A 22 -7.95 5.03 -3.57
C PRO A 22 -6.83 4.64 -4.54
N PHE A 23 -5.98 3.72 -4.12
CA PHE A 23 -4.83 3.29 -4.89
C PHE A 23 -4.67 1.77 -4.81
N VAL A 24 -4.51 1.14 -5.96
CA VAL A 24 -4.28 -0.29 -6.09
C VAL A 24 -2.78 -0.53 -6.13
N VAL A 25 -2.26 -1.25 -5.15
CA VAL A 25 -0.83 -1.61 -5.07
C VAL A 25 -0.57 -2.81 -5.98
N GLU A 26 0.45 -2.70 -6.83
CA GLU A 26 0.99 -3.78 -7.66
C GLU A 26 2.32 -4.30 -7.10
N TYR A 27 3.09 -3.42 -6.47
CA TYR A 27 4.31 -3.76 -5.73
C TYR A 27 4.45 -2.86 -4.50
N PRO A 28 4.77 -3.41 -3.32
CA PRO A 28 5.02 -4.82 -3.03
C PRO A 28 3.76 -5.70 -3.15
N ASP A 29 3.91 -6.91 -3.72
CA ASP A 29 2.85 -7.94 -3.81
C ASP A 29 2.79 -8.78 -2.52
N GLU A 30 2.67 -8.09 -1.39
CA GLU A 30 2.61 -8.69 -0.06
C GLU A 30 1.37 -8.18 0.69
N PRO A 31 0.79 -8.97 1.61
CA PRO A 31 -0.34 -8.53 2.41
C PRO A 31 -0.04 -7.23 3.17
N ILE A 32 -0.89 -6.22 2.96
CA ILE A 32 -0.78 -4.93 3.64
C ILE A 32 -1.29 -5.08 5.08
N LEU A 33 -0.45 -4.72 6.05
CA LEU A 33 -0.81 -4.66 7.46
C LEU A 33 -1.35 -3.28 7.84
N GLY A 34 -0.81 -2.20 7.26
CA GLY A 34 -1.25 -0.83 7.50
C GLY A 34 -0.19 0.21 7.17
N ILE A 35 -0.33 1.42 7.71
CA ILE A 35 0.66 2.50 7.60
C ILE A 35 1.28 2.78 8.98
N GLU A 36 2.60 2.90 9.03
CA GLU A 36 3.34 3.31 10.21
C GLU A 36 4.34 4.42 9.85
N LYS A 37 4.25 5.57 10.52
CA LYS A 37 5.17 6.72 10.31
C LYS A 37 5.29 7.15 8.84
N GLY A 38 4.20 7.09 8.09
CA GLY A 38 4.15 7.46 6.67
C GLY A 38 4.63 6.37 5.70
N LYS A 39 4.98 5.17 6.19
CA LYS A 39 5.43 4.04 5.37
C LYS A 39 4.37 2.96 5.28
N LEU A 40 4.30 2.27 4.13
CA LEU A 40 3.48 1.08 3.99
C LEU A 40 4.14 -0.08 4.75
N VAL A 41 3.37 -0.78 5.58
CA VAL A 41 3.82 -1.96 6.29
C VAL A 41 3.17 -3.18 5.67
N THR A 42 3.98 -4.11 5.17
CA THR A 42 3.54 -5.43 4.70
C THR A 42 3.95 -6.51 5.69
N ILE A 43 3.24 -7.65 5.64
CA ILE A 43 3.52 -8.81 6.49
C ILE A 43 3.64 -10.09 5.67
N VAL A 44 4.70 -10.85 5.89
CA VAL A 44 4.91 -12.18 5.30
C VAL A 44 5.06 -13.22 6.40
N PHE A 45 4.29 -14.30 6.32
CA PHE A 45 4.42 -15.45 7.21
C PHE A 45 5.32 -16.52 6.57
N ARG A 46 6.38 -16.93 7.27
CA ARG A 46 7.30 -17.99 6.82
C ARG A 46 7.48 -19.02 7.94
N GLY A 47 6.84 -20.18 7.78
CA GLY A 47 6.83 -21.21 8.82
C GLY A 47 6.19 -20.70 10.11
N CYS A 48 6.90 -20.79 11.24
CA CYS A 48 6.45 -20.25 12.53
C CYS A 48 6.79 -18.77 12.75
N GLY A 49 7.45 -18.10 11.79
CA GLY A 49 7.86 -16.71 11.89
C GLY A 49 6.96 -15.77 11.09
N CYS A 50 6.93 -14.50 11.49
CA CYS A 50 6.42 -13.39 10.69
C CYS A 50 7.55 -12.37 10.43
N SER A 51 7.52 -11.75 9.26
CA SER A 51 8.40 -10.64 8.92
C SER A 51 7.56 -9.44 8.52
N LEU A 52 7.89 -8.28 9.07
CA LEU A 52 7.30 -7.00 8.72
C LEU A 52 8.30 -6.25 7.85
N THR A 53 7.83 -5.69 6.75
CA THR A 53 8.64 -4.84 5.87
C THR A 53 8.00 -3.47 5.79
N HIS A 54 8.81 -2.42 5.95
CA HIS A 54 8.41 -1.03 5.81
C HIS A 54 8.88 -0.51 4.46
N TRP A 55 7.96 0.01 3.66
CA TRP A 55 8.21 0.52 2.32
C TRP A 55 8.05 2.04 2.31
N GLU A 56 9.07 2.73 1.80
CA GLU A 56 8.93 4.15 1.51
C GLU A 56 7.95 4.34 0.35
N PRO A 57 7.29 5.50 0.23
CA PRO A 57 6.40 5.77 -0.89
C PRO A 57 7.05 5.49 -2.26
N GLU A 58 8.28 5.92 -2.46
CA GLU A 58 9.02 5.77 -3.73
C GLU A 58 9.37 4.32 -4.13
N ASP A 59 9.25 3.38 -3.19
CA ASP A 59 9.44 1.95 -3.42
C ASP A 59 8.14 1.26 -3.86
N ILE A 60 7.00 1.95 -3.82
CA ILE A 60 5.67 1.39 -4.08
C ILE A 60 5.27 1.68 -5.53
N GLU A 61 4.79 0.65 -6.22
CA GLU A 61 4.20 0.73 -7.55
C GLU A 61 2.73 0.33 -7.53
N GLY A 62 1.92 1.01 -8.35
CA GLY A 62 0.51 0.70 -8.51
C GLY A 62 -0.24 1.69 -9.39
N HIS A 63 -1.55 1.69 -9.35
CA HIS A 63 -2.37 2.58 -10.16
C HIS A 63 -3.60 3.09 -9.40
N PHE A 64 -4.13 4.22 -9.85
CA PHE A 64 -5.45 4.69 -9.41
C PHE A 64 -6.52 3.92 -10.20
N PRO A 65 -7.58 3.41 -9.55
CA PRO A 65 -8.64 2.70 -10.23
C PRO A 65 -9.35 3.63 -11.23
N GLU A 66 -9.79 3.08 -12.35
CA GLU A 66 -10.60 3.81 -13.33
C GLU A 66 -11.97 4.15 -12.74
N GLU A 67 -12.47 5.37 -12.97
CA GLU A 67 -13.79 5.79 -12.51
C GLU A 67 -14.87 4.83 -13.03
N GLY A 68 -15.54 4.12 -12.11
CA GLY A 68 -16.64 3.20 -12.42
C GLY A 68 -16.35 1.73 -12.14
N ASN A 69 -15.13 1.35 -11.76
CA ASN A 69 -14.82 -0.01 -11.34
C ASN A 69 -14.65 -0.07 -9.81
N GLU A 70 -15.76 0.16 -9.10
CA GLU A 70 -15.88 -0.24 -7.70
C GLU A 70 -15.99 -1.77 -7.68
N GLY A 71 -14.86 -2.46 -7.80
CA GLY A 71 -14.79 -3.91 -7.60
C GLY A 71 -15.09 -4.23 -6.15
N TRP A 72 -16.37 -4.49 -5.86
CA TRP A 72 -16.85 -5.06 -4.59
C TRP A 72 -16.56 -6.56 -4.52
#